data_AF-A0A392MXG8-F1
#
_entry.id   AF-A0A392MXG8-F1
#
_cell.length_a   1.000
_cell.length_b   1.000
_cell.length_c   1.000
_cell.angle_alpha   90.00
_cell.angle_beta   90.00
_cell.angle_gamma   90.00
#
_symmetry.space_group_name_H-M   'P 1'
#
loop_
_entity.id
_entity.type
_entity.pdbx_description
1 polymer ?
#
loop_
_entity_poly.entity_id
_entity_poly.type
_entity_poly.pdbx_seq_one_letter_code
_entity_poly.pdbx_strand_id
1 'polypeptide(L)'
;VEYLVLDESDKLFEPGLFTQIDSIIKACTNPSIIRSLFSATLPDFVEDRARELMHDAVRVIVGRKNMASETIKQKLVFTGSEEGKLIAIRQSFAEVVCLTT
;
A
#
# COMPACT_ATOMS: atom_id res chain seq x y z
N VAL A 1 19.72 -3.08 20.91
CA VAL A 1 19.30 -2.83 19.52
C VAL A 1 19.65 -1.40 19.19
N GLU A 2 20.43 -1.19 18.13
CA GLU A 2 20.83 0.16 17.67
C GLU A 2 20.02 0.62 16.46
N TYR A 3 19.57 -0.32 15.63
CA TYR A 3 18.76 -0.06 14.44
C TYR A 3 17.51 -0.91 14.45
N LEU A 4 16.36 -0.30 14.17
CA LEU A 4 15.08 -0.96 13.97
C LEU A 4 14.52 -0.56 12.60
N VAL A 5 14.38 -1.55 11.72
CA VAL A 5 13.84 -1.37 10.37
C VAL A 5 12.49 -2.05 10.28
N LEU A 6 11.48 -1.28 9.88
CA LEU A 6 10.12 -1.74 9.61
C LEU A 6 9.91 -1.70 8.10
N ASP A 7 9.91 -2.86 7.45
CA ASP A 7 9.61 -2.99 6.02
C ASP A 7 8.14 -3.38 5.83
N GLU A 8 7.53 -3.05 4.69
CA GLU A 8 6.10 -3.25 4.41
C GLU A 8 5.19 -2.75 5.55
N SER A 9 5.42 -1.52 6.02
CA SER A 9 4.79 -1.04 7.25
C SER A 9 3.27 -0.86 7.17
N ASP A 10 2.73 -0.73 5.96
CA ASP A 10 1.29 -0.83 5.69
C ASP A 10 0.71 -2.19 6.09
N LYS A 11 1.47 -3.28 5.93
CA LYS A 11 1.13 -4.62 6.41
C LYS A 11 1.39 -4.81 7.90
N LEU A 12 2.53 -4.32 8.38
CA LEU A 12 2.90 -4.46 9.80
C LEU A 12 1.92 -3.77 10.76
N PHE A 13 1.25 -2.71 10.31
CA PHE A 13 0.30 -1.95 11.11
C PHE A 13 -1.15 -2.39 10.94
N GLU A 14 -1.42 -3.47 10.21
CA GLU A 14 -2.75 -4.09 10.20
C GLU A 14 -3.11 -4.58 11.63
N PRO A 15 -4.38 -4.45 12.07
CA PRO A 15 -4.78 -4.74 13.46
C PRO A 15 -4.39 -6.12 13.99
N GLY A 16 -4.30 -7.12 13.11
CA GLY A 16 -3.93 -8.49 13.47
C GLY A 16 -2.46 -8.67 13.86
N LEU A 17 -1.56 -7.82 13.35
CA LEU A 17 -0.12 -7.92 13.56
C LEU A 17 0.43 -6.80 14.44
N PHE A 18 -0.26 -5.65 14.48
CA PHE A 18 0.19 -4.46 15.19
C PHE A 18 0.52 -4.70 16.67
N THR A 19 -0.27 -5.51 17.38
CA THR A 19 -0.05 -5.80 18.81
C THR A 19 1.29 -6.49 19.08
N GLN A 20 1.70 -7.38 18.17
CA GLN A 20 2.98 -8.07 18.25
C GLN A 20 4.14 -7.12 17.91
N ILE A 21 3.97 -6.31 16.87
CA ILE A 21 4.95 -5.32 16.45
C ILE A 21 5.17 -4.25 17.52
N ASP A 22 4.10 -3.73 18.12
CA ASP A 22 4.16 -2.77 19.22
C ASP A 22 4.93 -3.34 20.43
N SER A 23 4.76 -4.63 20.72
CA SER A 23 5.53 -5.31 21.78
C SER A 23 7.04 -5.35 21.45
N ILE A 24 7.41 -5.61 20.20
CA ILE A 24 8.82 -5.60 19.74
C ILE A 24 9.41 -4.19 19.80
N ILE A 25 8.65 -3.19 19.36
CA ILE A 25 9.05 -1.78 19.40
C ILE A 25 9.32 -1.36 20.86
N LYS A 26 8.42 -1.72 21.79
CA LYS A 26 8.56 -1.40 23.22
C LYS A 26 9.75 -2.11 23.87
N ALA A 27 10.08 -3.32 23.43
CA ALA A 27 11.28 -4.02 23.90
C ALA A 27 12.58 -3.34 23.46
N CYS A 28 12.54 -2.52 22.41
CA CYS A 28 13.67 -1.74 21.93
C CYS A 28 13.85 -0.44 22.73
N THR A 29 14.45 -0.54 23.91
CA THR A 29 14.57 0.56 24.90
C THR A 29 15.77 1.49 24.73
N ASN A 30 16.64 1.26 23.74
CA ASN A 30 17.80 2.11 23.52
C ASN A 30 17.36 3.54 23.11
N PRO A 31 17.72 4.60 23.87
CA PRO A 31 17.30 5.96 23.57
C PRO A 31 17.93 6.50 22.28
N SER A 32 19.07 5.96 21.85
CA SER A 32 19.76 6.34 20.60
C SER A 32 19.41 5.41 19.43
N ILE A 33 18.32 4.67 19.52
CA ILE A 33 17.90 3.76 18.45
C ILE A 33 17.54 4.54 17.18
N ILE A 34 18.07 4.09 16.05
CA ILE A 34 17.71 4.61 14.74
C ILE A 34 16.56 3.77 14.21
N ARG A 35 15.43 4.42 13.93
CA ARG A 35 14.22 3.79 13.39
C ARG A 35 14.08 4.15 11.92
N SER A 36 13.81 3.17 11.08
CA SER A 36 13.56 3.37 9.66
C SER A 36 12.30 2.63 9.25
N LEU A 37 11.46 3.30 8.46
CA LEU A 37 10.18 2.79 8.02
C LEU A 37 10.11 2.81 6.50
N PHE A 38 9.85 1.65 5.91
CA PHE A 38 9.65 1.47 4.48
C PHE A 38 8.24 0.93 4.24
N SER A 39 7.58 1.49 3.24
CA SER A 39 6.21 1.09 2.88
C SER A 39 5.94 1.43 1.42
N ALA A 40 5.29 0.50 0.71
CA ALA A 40 4.87 0.71 -0.67
C ALA A 40 3.71 1.72 -0.76
N THR A 41 2.84 1.72 0.24
CA THR A 41 1.75 2.67 0.38
C THR A 41 1.85 3.48 1.66
N LEU A 42 1.28 4.69 1.67
CA LEU A 42 1.27 5.54 2.86
C LEU A 42 -0.15 6.08 3.11
N PRO A 43 -1.08 5.19 3.51
CA PRO A 43 -2.39 5.61 4.00
C PRO A 43 -2.24 6.36 5.32
N ASP A 44 -3.24 7.18 5.66
CA ASP A 44 -3.14 8.13 6.77
C ASP A 44 -2.86 7.43 8.12
N PHE A 45 -3.42 6.23 8.34
CA PHE A 45 -3.16 5.47 9.56
C PHE A 45 -1.70 5.03 9.72
N VAL A 46 -1.01 4.69 8.61
CA VAL A 46 0.42 4.32 8.64
C VAL A 46 1.26 5.56 8.91
N GLU A 47 0.88 6.70 8.31
CA GLU A 47 1.54 7.99 8.49
C GLU A 47 1.45 8.47 9.95
N ASP A 48 0.29 8.31 10.59
CA ASP A 48 0.11 8.69 11.99
C ASP A 48 0.94 7.80 12.92
N ARG A 49 0.97 6.49 12.70
CA ARG A 49 1.83 5.58 13.48
C ARG A 49 3.30 5.84 13.27
N ALA A 50 3.72 6.12 12.04
CA ALA A 50 5.08 6.51 11.72
C ALA A 50 5.51 7.76 12.52
N ARG A 51 4.61 8.74 12.68
CA ARG A 51 4.85 9.97 13.44
C ARG A 51 4.94 9.75 14.95
N GLU A 52 4.15 8.83 15.49
CA GLU A 52 4.23 8.44 16.91
C GLU A 52 5.52 7.66 17.21
N LEU A 53 5.96 6.82 16.27
CA LEU A 53 7.08 5.92 16.46
C LEU A 53 8.44 6.56 16.19
N MET A 54 8.53 7.57 15.33
CA MET A 54 9.80 8.17 14.92
C MET A 54 9.92 9.62 15.39
N HIS A 55 11.05 9.94 16.02
CA HIS A 55 11.37 11.30 16.43
C HIS A 55 12.18 11.99 15.32
N ASP A 56 11.71 13.17 14.86
CA ASP A 56 12.39 13.99 13.84
C ASP A 56 12.72 13.24 12.54
N ALA A 57 11.74 12.48 12.02
CA ALA A 57 11.93 11.64 10.86
C ALA A 57 12.00 12.43 9.54
N VAL A 58 13.00 12.12 8.71
CA VAL A 58 13.05 12.59 7.32
C VAL A 58 12.10 11.77 6.47
N ARG A 59 11.13 12.44 5.84
CA ARG A 59 10.17 11.81 4.94
C ARG A 59 10.65 11.86 3.49
N VAL A 60 10.84 10.69 2.89
CA VAL A 60 11.17 10.54 1.46
C VAL A 60 10.03 9.80 0.77
N ILE A 61 9.44 10.41 -0.26
CA ILE A 61 8.42 9.78 -1.11
C ILE A 61 8.98 9.70 -2.52
N VAL A 62 8.97 8.49 -3.10
CA VAL A 62 9.34 8.26 -4.49
C VAL A 62 8.07 8.03 -5.30
N GLY A 63 7.78 8.93 -6.26
CA GLY A 63 6.57 8.90 -7.09
C GLY A 63 5.44 9.81 -6.58
N ARG A 64 4.27 9.78 -7.23
CA ARG A 64 3.07 10.52 -6.80
C ARG A 64 2.15 9.61 -5.99
N LYS A 65 1.66 10.11 -4.84
CA LYS A 65 0.67 9.44 -3.98
C LYS A 65 -0.54 9.03 -4.87
N ASN A 66 -0.88 7.75 -4.88
CA ASN A 66 -2.10 7.19 -5.50
C ASN A 66 -2.24 7.24 -7.04
N MET A 67 -1.19 7.42 -7.84
CA MET A 67 -1.34 7.32 -9.29
C MET A 67 -1.14 5.88 -9.78
N ALA A 68 -2.18 5.33 -10.41
CA ALA A 68 -2.01 4.18 -11.29
C ALA A 68 -0.99 4.52 -12.37
N SER A 69 -0.23 3.53 -12.83
CA SER A 69 0.77 3.74 -13.88
C SER A 69 0.14 4.43 -15.08
N GLU A 70 0.72 5.55 -15.53
CA GLU A 70 0.24 6.29 -16.71
C GLU A 70 0.25 5.44 -17.99
N THR A 71 1.02 4.35 -17.99
CA THR A 71 1.08 3.38 -19.10
C THR A 71 -0.06 2.37 -19.10
N ILE A 72 -0.81 2.23 -18.01
CA ILE A 72 -1.91 1.25 -17.92
C ILE A 72 -3.23 1.96 -18.25
N LYS A 73 -3.85 1.54 -19.36
CA LYS A 73 -5.21 1.98 -19.71
C LYS A 73 -6.23 1.27 -18.82
N GLN A 74 -6.89 2.01 -17.94
CA GLN A 74 -7.95 1.52 -17.06
C GLN A 74 -9.33 1.93 -17.60
N LYS A 75 -10.32 1.03 -17.60
CA LYS A 75 -11.69 1.28 -18.07
C LYS A 75 -12.69 0.76 -17.03
N LEU A 76 -13.65 1.59 -16.65
CA LEU A 76 -14.81 1.20 -15.85
C LEU A 76 -16.00 0.93 -16.79
N VAL A 77 -16.62 -0.23 -16.66
CA VAL A 77 -17.77 -0.65 -17.48
C VAL A 77 -18.94 -0.96 -16.56
N PHE A 78 -20.06 -0.28 -16.77
CA PHE A 78 -21.30 -0.53 -16.04
C PHE A 78 -22.07 -1.68 -16.69
N THR A 79 -22.47 -2.68 -15.90
CA THR A 79 -23.07 -3.93 -16.43
C THR A 79 -24.54 -4.12 -16.04
N GLY A 80 -25.13 -3.20 -15.28
CA GLY A 80 -26.55 -3.24 -14.85
C GLY A 80 -26.87 -4.32 -13.81
N SER A 81 -26.53 -5.57 -14.09
CA SER A 81 -26.70 -6.73 -13.20
C SER A 81 -25.40 -7.54 -13.10
N GLU A 82 -25.38 -8.52 -12.18
CA GLU A 82 -24.26 -9.45 -12.03
C GLU A 82 -24.09 -10.34 -13.26
N GLU A 83 -25.19 -10.85 -13.81
CA GLU A 83 -25.20 -11.65 -15.05
C GLU A 83 -24.66 -10.86 -16.25
N GLY A 84 -24.91 -9.54 -16.28
CA GLY A 84 -24.37 -8.62 -17.29
C GLY A 84 -22.85 -8.54 -17.31
N LYS A 85 -22.15 -8.87 -16.20
CA LYS A 85 -20.67 -8.89 -16.17
C LYS A 85 -20.10 -9.91 -17.13
N LEU A 86 -20.71 -11.10 -17.18
CA LEU A 86 -20.25 -12.20 -18.04
C LEU A 86 -20.37 -11.83 -19.52
N ILE A 87 -21.45 -11.15 -19.88
CA ILE A 87 -21.68 -10.61 -21.23
C ILE A 87 -20.66 -9.52 -21.56
N ALA A 88 -20.44 -8.56 -20.66
CA ALA A 88 -19.50 -7.47 -20.86
C ALA A 88 -18.05 -7.95 -21.00
N ILE A 89 -17.65 -8.97 -20.23
CA ILE A 89 -16.34 -9.62 -20.37
C ILE A 89 -16.22 -10.27 -21.74
N ARG A 90 -17.25 -11.02 -22.18
CA ARG A 90 -17.24 -11.67 -23.50
C ARG A 90 -17.13 -10.66 -24.64
N GLN A 91 -17.83 -9.53 -24.54
CA GLN A 91 -17.72 -8.43 -25.50
C GLN A 91 -16.32 -7.79 -25.49
N SER A 92 -15.72 -7.61 -24.33
CA SER A 92 -14.37 -7.05 -24.19
C SER A 92 -13.33 -7.93 -24.91
N PHE A 93 -13.44 -9.26 -24.81
CA PHE A 93 -12.56 -10.17 -25.56
C PHE A 93 -12.78 -10.07 -27.08
N ALA A 94 -14.02 -9.95 -27.55
CA ALA A 94 -14.32 -9.81 -28.97
C ALA A 94 -13.78 -8.49 -29.56
N GLU A 95 -13.87 -7.39 -28.80
CA GLU A 95 -13.37 -6.07 -29.20
C GLU A 95 -11.84 -6.08 -29.38
N VAL A 96 -11.12 -6.81 -28.51
CA VAL A 96 -9.65 -6.94 -28.59
C VAL A 96 -9.21 -7.73 -29.84
N VAL A 97 -9.94 -8.79 -30.22
CA VAL A 97 -9.61 -9.60 -31.41
C VAL A 97 -9.79 -8.81 -32.72
N CYS A 98 -10.79 -7.93 -32.79
CA CYS A 98 -11.01 -7.07 -33.96
C CYS A 98 -9.92 -6.02 -34.16
N LEU A 99 -9.19 -5.60 -33.12
CA LEU A 99 -8.13 -4.58 -33.22
C LEU A 99 -6.78 -5.16 -33.70
N THR A 100 -6.66 -6.49 -33.75
CA THR A 100 -5.43 -7.20 -34.14
C THR A 100 -5.49 -7.82 -35.54
N THR A 101 -6.57 -7.61 -36.30
CA THR A 101 -6.75 -8.07 -37.69
C THR A 101 -6.90 -6.88 -38.63
#